data_AF-A0A931NIL7-F1
#
_entry.id   AF-A0A931NIL7-F1
#
_cell.length_a   1.000
_cell.length_b   1.000
_cell.length_c   1.000
_cell.angle_alpha   90.00
_cell.angle_beta   90.00
_cell.angle_gamma   90.00
#
_symmetry.space_group_name_H-M   'P 1'
#
loop_
_entity.id
_entity.type
_entity.pdbx_description
1 polymer ?
#
loop_
_entity_poly.entity_id
_entity_poly.type
_entity_poly.pdbx_seq_one_letter_code
_entity_poly.pdbx_strand_id
1 'polypeptide(L)'
;MNFAQENQAGSRMTSFGIVILLHVLMIWALASGLARKVVEAVKGPIETKVIEEVKPPPPEPEKIVPPPPDLKAPPPPFVPLPEIQVQAPPPPNAPVVQNTTPAPAVDVRPAPPPAPVQAPPAAPVPTGKVSAGMLCPTLVKPEMPGINYEGVAEYKVLGTVKGGRVVAVEVAVKRGVPDRRAQRQLITAIENAVREYKCTTDGVFEQEFVFKIE
;
A
#
# COMPACT_ATOMS: atom_id res chain seq x y z
N MET A 1 -0.89 -29.89 39.33
CA MET A 1 -1.62 -31.14 39.04
C MET A 1 -2.39 -30.93 37.74
N ASN A 2 -2.17 -31.77 36.72
CA ASN A 2 -2.57 -31.51 35.33
C ASN A 2 -3.83 -32.33 34.96
N PHE A 3 -4.98 -31.96 35.52
CA PHE A 3 -6.23 -32.72 35.36
C PHE A 3 -6.98 -32.44 34.05
N ALA A 4 -6.50 -31.48 33.25
CA ALA A 4 -7.11 -31.16 31.96
C ALA A 4 -6.71 -32.14 30.84
N GLN A 5 -5.68 -32.97 31.03
CA GLN A 5 -5.06 -33.75 29.95
C GLN A 5 -5.58 -35.20 29.85
N GLU A 6 -6.17 -35.75 30.92
CA GLU A 6 -6.47 -37.19 31.01
C GLU A 6 -7.68 -37.63 30.15
N ASN A 7 -8.65 -36.75 29.90
CA ASN A 7 -9.80 -37.01 29.02
C ASN A 7 -9.67 -36.42 27.60
N GLN A 8 -8.51 -35.84 27.28
CA GLN A 8 -8.29 -35.14 26.01
C GLN A 8 -7.75 -36.06 24.90
N ALA A 9 -7.11 -37.19 25.21
CA ALA A 9 -6.45 -38.00 24.18
C ALA A 9 -7.46 -38.63 23.19
N GLY A 10 -8.58 -39.17 23.70
CA GLY A 10 -9.64 -39.73 22.85
C GLY A 10 -10.43 -38.66 22.09
N SER A 11 -10.79 -37.56 22.75
CA SER A 11 -11.53 -36.44 22.14
C SER A 11 -10.72 -35.68 21.09
N ARG A 12 -9.40 -35.54 21.30
CA ARG A 12 -8.48 -34.98 20.29
C ARG A 12 -8.34 -35.89 19.08
N MET A 13 -8.26 -37.21 19.27
CA MET A 13 -8.21 -38.14 18.14
C MET A 13 -9.49 -38.06 17.29
N THR A 14 -10.65 -37.98 17.94
CA THR A 14 -11.93 -37.74 17.27
C THR A 14 -11.98 -36.39 16.56
N SER A 15 -11.48 -35.32 17.18
CA SER A 15 -11.42 -34.00 16.53
C SER A 15 -10.51 -34.01 15.31
N PHE A 16 -9.35 -34.68 15.38
CA PHE A 16 -8.46 -34.84 14.24
C PHE A 16 -9.13 -35.64 13.11
N GLY A 17 -9.84 -36.72 13.42
CA GLY A 17 -10.61 -37.48 12.44
C GLY A 17 -11.67 -36.63 11.72
N ILE A 18 -12.43 -35.83 12.47
CA ILE A 18 -13.45 -34.92 11.91
C ILE A 18 -12.80 -33.87 11.00
N VAL A 19 -11.69 -33.28 11.43
CA VAL A 19 -10.98 -32.26 10.64
C VAL A 19 -10.44 -32.87 9.35
N ILE A 20 -9.82 -34.05 9.40
CA ILE A 20 -9.32 -34.73 8.21
C ILE A 20 -10.47 -35.03 7.24
N LEU A 21 -11.59 -35.53 7.74
CA LEU A 21 -12.79 -35.79 6.92
C LEU A 21 -13.30 -34.52 6.24
N LEU A 22 -13.33 -33.39 6.96
CA LEU A 22 -13.73 -32.10 6.39
C LEU A 22 -12.80 -31.66 5.26
N HIS A 23 -11.49 -31.82 5.41
CA HIS A 23 -10.53 -31.48 4.36
C HIS A 23 -10.70 -32.36 3.12
N VAL A 24 -10.89 -33.68 3.31
CA VAL A 24 -11.12 -34.61 2.20
C VAL A 24 -12.41 -34.24 1.46
N LEU A 25 -13.50 -33.93 2.19
CA LEU A 25 -14.75 -33.46 1.58
C LEU A 25 -14.57 -32.15 0.82
N MET A 26 -13.82 -31.20 1.37
CA MET A 26 -13.59 -29.90 0.73
C MET A 26 -12.75 -30.04 -0.55
N ILE A 27 -11.71 -30.88 -0.53
CA ILE A 27 -10.91 -31.19 -1.73
C ILE A 27 -11.77 -31.93 -2.76
N TRP A 28 -12.58 -32.89 -2.33
CA TRP A 28 -13.48 -33.64 -3.22
C TRP A 28 -14.53 -32.74 -3.86
N ALA A 29 -15.15 -31.82 -3.10
CA ALA A 29 -16.12 -30.86 -3.61
C ALA A 29 -15.52 -29.88 -4.65
N LEU A 30 -14.27 -29.48 -4.44
CA LEU A 30 -13.52 -28.66 -5.40
C LEU A 30 -13.20 -29.46 -6.67
N ALA A 31 -12.76 -30.72 -6.52
CA ALA A 31 -12.47 -31.61 -7.63
C ALA A 31 -13.73 -32.01 -8.42
N SER A 32 -14.87 -32.19 -7.76
CA SER A 32 -16.16 -32.57 -8.36
C SER A 32 -16.86 -31.43 -9.11
N GLY A 33 -16.21 -30.27 -9.26
CA GLY A 33 -16.60 -29.28 -10.26
C GLY A 33 -17.50 -28.12 -9.80
N LEU A 34 -17.64 -27.89 -8.48
CA LEU A 34 -18.35 -26.70 -7.97
C LEU A 34 -17.76 -25.40 -8.53
N ALA A 35 -16.43 -25.38 -8.72
CA ALA A 35 -15.71 -24.23 -9.26
C ALA A 35 -16.11 -23.89 -10.71
N ARG A 36 -16.41 -24.89 -11.55
CA ARG A 36 -16.83 -24.66 -12.95
C ARG A 36 -18.27 -24.16 -13.03
N LYS A 37 -19.18 -24.74 -12.23
CA LYS A 37 -20.60 -24.35 -12.22
C LYS A 37 -20.84 -22.95 -11.67
N VAL A 38 -20.06 -22.51 -10.68
CA VAL A 38 -20.12 -21.12 -10.19
C VAL A 38 -19.53 -20.14 -11.22
N VAL A 39 -18.45 -20.52 -11.92
CA VAL A 39 -17.87 -19.67 -12.98
C VAL A 39 -18.79 -19.58 -14.20
N GLU A 40 -19.50 -20.65 -14.57
CA GLU A 40 -20.51 -20.62 -15.64
C GLU A 40 -21.73 -19.76 -15.26
N ALA A 41 -22.17 -19.81 -14.01
CA ALA A 41 -23.25 -18.95 -13.52
C ALA A 41 -22.85 -17.46 -13.43
N VAL A 42 -21.59 -17.18 -13.10
CA VAL A 42 -21.04 -15.80 -13.02
C VAL A 42 -20.71 -15.23 -14.40
N LYS A 43 -20.27 -16.07 -15.35
CA LYS A 43 -20.19 -15.73 -16.78
C LYS A 43 -21.56 -15.84 -17.47
N GLY A 44 -22.66 -15.68 -16.72
CA GLY A 44 -23.98 -15.43 -17.28
C GLY A 44 -23.85 -14.45 -18.46
N PRO A 45 -24.63 -14.70 -19.52
CA PRO A 45 -24.38 -14.26 -20.88
C PRO A 45 -23.80 -12.85 -20.89
N ILE A 46 -22.50 -12.76 -21.18
CA ILE A 46 -21.82 -11.49 -21.33
C ILE A 46 -22.59 -10.78 -22.45
N GLU A 47 -23.41 -9.80 -22.06
CA GLU A 47 -24.10 -8.91 -22.96
C GLU A 47 -23.03 -8.24 -23.81
N THR A 48 -22.73 -8.90 -24.92
CA THR A 48 -22.32 -8.30 -26.19
C THR A 48 -23.49 -7.47 -26.74
N LYS A 49 -24.06 -6.57 -25.92
CA LYS A 49 -24.32 -5.22 -26.43
C LYS A 49 -22.94 -4.74 -26.83
N VAL A 50 -22.60 -4.79 -28.11
CA VAL A 50 -22.94 -3.68 -29.00
C VAL A 50 -22.75 -2.39 -28.21
N ILE A 51 -21.50 -2.14 -27.81
CA ILE A 51 -20.94 -0.86 -28.17
C ILE A 51 -20.96 -0.91 -29.69
N GLU A 52 -22.11 -0.51 -30.26
CA GLU A 52 -22.12 0.11 -31.57
C GLU A 52 -21.07 1.18 -31.43
N GLU A 53 -19.95 0.96 -32.09
CA GLU A 53 -18.87 1.91 -32.22
C GLU A 53 -19.52 3.19 -32.72
N VAL A 54 -19.83 4.10 -31.78
CA VAL A 54 -20.35 5.41 -32.07
C VAL A 54 -19.23 6.07 -32.83
N LYS A 55 -19.34 5.93 -34.15
CA LYS A 55 -18.58 6.66 -35.14
C LYS A 55 -18.54 8.10 -34.64
N PRO A 56 -17.35 8.68 -34.39
CA PRO A 56 -17.28 10.05 -33.91
C PRO A 56 -18.13 10.94 -34.84
N PRO A 57 -18.98 11.81 -34.29
CA PRO A 57 -19.84 12.66 -35.12
C PRO A 57 -18.99 13.45 -36.11
N PRO A 58 -19.49 13.64 -37.36
CA PRO A 58 -18.74 14.32 -38.40
C PRO A 58 -18.33 15.73 -37.93
N PRO A 59 -17.12 16.20 -38.32
CA PRO A 59 -16.63 17.51 -37.91
C PRO A 59 -17.61 18.60 -38.35
N GLU A 60 -17.95 19.48 -37.41
CA GLU A 60 -18.82 20.62 -37.68
C GLU A 60 -18.23 21.47 -38.82
N PRO A 61 -19.06 21.93 -39.78
CA PRO A 61 -18.59 22.74 -40.88
C PRO A 61 -18.03 24.07 -40.37
N GLU A 62 -16.79 24.36 -40.77
CA GLU A 62 -16.12 25.64 -40.54
C GLU A 62 -17.04 26.79 -40.97
N LYS A 63 -17.59 27.52 -40.00
CA LYS A 63 -18.19 28.82 -40.26
C LYS A 63 -17.05 29.77 -40.63
N ILE A 64 -16.99 30.08 -41.91
CA ILE A 64 -16.24 31.18 -42.50
C ILE A 64 -16.57 32.44 -41.70
N VAL A 65 -15.61 32.90 -40.89
CA VAL A 65 -15.61 34.26 -40.36
C VAL A 65 -14.70 35.07 -41.30
N PRO A 66 -15.17 36.18 -41.88
CA PRO A 66 -14.41 36.95 -42.85
C PRO A 66 -13.11 37.54 -42.25
N PRO A 67 -12.08 37.80 -43.09
CA PRO A 67 -10.75 38.18 -42.65
C PRO A 67 -10.72 39.53 -41.91
N PRO A 68 -9.97 39.65 -40.79
CA PRO A 68 -9.70 40.94 -40.17
C PRO A 68 -8.79 41.81 -41.06
N PRO A 69 -9.06 43.11 -41.19
CA PRO A 69 -8.31 44.04 -42.05
C PRO A 69 -6.84 44.21 -41.66
N ASP A 70 -5.98 44.36 -42.67
CA ASP A 70 -4.56 44.72 -42.53
C ASP A 70 -4.37 46.00 -41.69
N LEU A 71 -3.75 45.84 -40.52
CA LEU A 71 -3.14 46.95 -39.78
C LEU A 71 -1.63 46.77 -39.78
N LYS A 72 -0.96 47.49 -40.68
CA LYS A 72 0.48 47.71 -40.66
C LYS A 72 0.88 48.33 -39.31
N ALA A 73 1.61 47.59 -38.48
CA ALA A 73 2.32 48.16 -37.35
C ALA A 73 3.80 48.42 -37.74
N PRO A 74 4.38 49.60 -37.47
CA PRO A 74 5.70 50.00 -37.96
C PRO A 74 6.84 49.17 -37.35
N PRO A 75 8.01 49.07 -38.04
CA PRO A 75 9.16 48.32 -37.54
C PRO A 75 9.72 48.94 -36.24
N PRO A 76 10.22 48.12 -35.30
CA PRO A 76 10.78 48.60 -34.04
C PRO A 76 12.09 49.38 -34.28
N PRO A 77 12.32 50.48 -33.53
CA PRO A 77 13.53 51.29 -33.65
C PRO A 77 14.77 50.55 -33.12
N PHE A 78 15.85 50.67 -33.88
CA PHE A 78 17.19 50.19 -33.57
C PHE A 78 17.82 51.10 -32.50
N VAL A 79 18.37 50.53 -31.44
CA VAL A 79 19.24 51.26 -30.49
C VAL A 79 20.63 50.63 -30.56
N PRO A 80 21.67 51.36 -31.00
CA PRO A 80 23.04 50.86 -30.97
C PRO A 80 23.52 50.71 -29.51
N LEU A 81 23.99 49.51 -29.15
CA LEU A 81 24.64 49.27 -27.87
C LEU A 81 26.02 49.98 -27.85
N PRO A 82 26.36 50.72 -26.78
CA PRO A 82 27.70 51.28 -26.59
C PRO A 82 28.75 50.19 -26.37
N GLU A 83 29.91 50.31 -27.01
CA GLU A 83 31.09 49.50 -26.72
C GLU A 83 31.72 49.96 -25.40
N ILE A 84 31.55 49.16 -24.34
CA ILE A 84 32.25 49.35 -23.07
C ILE A 84 33.44 48.39 -23.06
N GLN A 85 34.64 48.96 -23.19
CA GLN A 85 35.91 48.27 -22.93
C GLN A 85 36.04 48.04 -21.41
N VAL A 86 35.79 46.82 -20.94
CA VAL A 86 36.07 46.43 -19.56
C VAL A 86 37.42 45.71 -19.52
N GLN A 87 38.41 46.34 -18.89
CA GLN A 87 39.67 45.68 -18.54
C GLN A 87 39.40 44.49 -17.60
N ALA A 88 39.89 43.31 -17.96
CA ALA A 88 39.79 42.12 -17.12
C ALA A 88 40.79 42.18 -15.95
N PRO A 89 40.38 41.81 -14.72
CA PRO A 89 41.30 41.67 -13.57
C PRO A 89 42.23 40.45 -13.73
N PRO A 90 43.42 40.46 -13.10
CA PRO A 90 44.40 39.37 -13.22
C PRO A 90 43.90 38.05 -12.59
N PRO A 91 44.35 36.89 -13.11
CA PRO A 91 43.84 35.60 -12.68
C PRO A 91 44.27 35.23 -11.24
N PRO A 92 43.40 34.60 -10.44
CA PRO A 92 43.76 34.06 -9.13
C PRO A 92 44.65 32.81 -9.25
N ASN A 93 45.63 32.70 -8.36
CA ASN A 93 46.45 31.49 -8.22
C ASN A 93 45.59 30.29 -7.78
N ALA A 94 45.80 29.14 -8.43
CA ALA A 94 45.07 27.90 -8.14
C ALA A 94 45.48 27.25 -6.81
N PRO A 95 44.55 26.64 -6.06
CA PRO A 95 44.89 25.79 -4.92
C PRO A 95 45.43 24.43 -5.37
N VAL A 96 46.43 23.92 -4.64
CA VAL A 96 46.95 22.56 -4.78
C VAL A 96 45.90 21.58 -4.26
N VAL A 97 45.40 20.71 -5.13
CA VAL A 97 44.49 19.61 -4.78
C VAL A 97 45.31 18.45 -4.25
N GLN A 98 45.03 18.01 -3.02
CA GLN A 98 45.53 16.75 -2.48
C GLN A 98 44.74 15.60 -3.12
N ASN A 99 45.44 14.68 -3.78
CA ASN A 99 44.86 13.48 -4.36
C ASN A 99 44.43 12.51 -3.25
N THR A 100 43.12 12.37 -3.03
CA THR A 100 42.54 11.18 -2.39
C THR A 100 42.20 10.16 -3.47
N THR A 101 42.83 8.99 -3.39
CA THR A 101 42.58 7.84 -4.26
C THR A 101 41.13 7.37 -4.11
N PRO A 102 40.33 7.22 -5.18
CA PRO A 102 38.98 6.68 -5.07
C PRO A 102 39.02 5.17 -4.79
N ALA A 103 38.13 4.70 -3.92
CA ALA A 103 37.84 3.28 -3.76
C ALA A 103 37.28 2.69 -5.07
N PRO A 104 37.53 1.40 -5.39
CA PRO A 104 37.06 0.79 -6.63
C PRO A 104 35.53 0.82 -6.73
N ALA A 105 35.04 1.26 -7.88
CA ALA A 105 33.62 1.31 -8.19
C ALA A 105 33.03 -0.11 -8.22
N VAL A 106 31.98 -0.33 -7.42
CA VAL A 106 31.09 -1.48 -7.58
C VAL A 106 30.16 -1.17 -8.73
N ASP A 107 30.17 -2.02 -9.76
CA ASP A 107 29.25 -1.97 -10.89
C ASP A 107 27.82 -2.22 -10.40
N VAL A 108 27.06 -1.15 -10.21
CA VAL A 108 25.62 -1.21 -9.91
C VAL A 108 24.89 -1.16 -11.24
N ARG A 109 24.61 -2.34 -11.82
CA ARG A 109 23.62 -2.45 -12.89
C ARG A 109 22.24 -2.07 -12.34
N PRO A 110 21.44 -1.28 -13.09
CA PRO A 110 20.05 -1.04 -12.73
C PRO A 110 19.31 -2.38 -12.63
N ALA A 111 18.68 -2.63 -11.48
CA ALA A 111 17.75 -3.74 -11.35
C ALA A 111 16.59 -3.54 -12.33
N PRO A 112 16.10 -4.61 -13.00
CA PRO A 112 14.93 -4.51 -13.86
C PRO A 112 13.73 -3.98 -13.05
N PRO A 113 12.85 -3.17 -13.65
CA PRO A 113 11.67 -2.67 -12.96
C PRO A 113 10.84 -3.85 -12.44
N PRO A 114 10.34 -3.79 -11.20
CA PRO A 114 9.50 -4.85 -10.66
C PRO A 114 8.30 -5.04 -11.58
N ALA A 115 8.05 -6.28 -11.97
CA ALA A 115 6.84 -6.64 -12.70
C ALA A 115 5.62 -6.15 -11.89
N PRO A 116 4.56 -5.65 -12.55
CA PRO A 116 3.35 -5.20 -11.87
C PRO A 116 2.76 -6.37 -11.08
N VAL A 117 2.97 -6.36 -9.77
CA VAL A 117 2.28 -7.24 -8.84
C VAL A 117 0.83 -6.75 -8.87
N GLN A 118 -0.09 -7.61 -9.30
CA GLN A 118 -1.51 -7.34 -9.18
C GLN A 118 -1.80 -7.05 -7.71
N ALA A 119 -2.23 -5.83 -7.42
CA ALA A 119 -2.68 -5.46 -6.09
C ALA A 119 -3.82 -6.43 -5.70
N PRO A 120 -3.81 -6.98 -4.47
CA PRO A 120 -4.97 -7.68 -3.95
C PRO A 120 -6.23 -6.82 -4.15
N PRO A 121 -7.39 -7.41 -4.50
CA PRO A 121 -8.63 -6.66 -4.65
C PRO A 121 -8.82 -5.74 -3.46
N ALA A 122 -8.93 -4.43 -3.71
CA ALA A 122 -9.17 -3.46 -2.67
C ALA A 122 -10.41 -3.89 -1.90
N ALA A 123 -10.24 -4.18 -0.61
CA ALA A 123 -11.35 -4.44 0.28
C ALA A 123 -12.37 -3.27 0.19
N PRO A 124 -13.68 -3.56 0.23
CA PRO A 124 -14.71 -2.54 0.09
C PRO A 124 -14.44 -1.42 1.08
N VAL A 125 -14.26 -0.21 0.56
CA VAL A 125 -13.96 0.99 1.34
C VAL A 125 -15.13 1.18 2.31
N PRO A 126 -14.96 0.95 3.62
CA PRO A 126 -16.00 1.22 4.58
C PRO A 126 -16.12 2.75 4.66
N THR A 127 -17.35 3.23 4.60
CA THR A 127 -17.75 4.59 4.97
C THR A 127 -16.98 5.06 6.20
N GLY A 128 -16.09 6.04 6.03
CA GLY A 128 -15.38 6.77 7.09
C GLY A 128 -14.59 5.90 8.06
N LYS A 129 -13.28 5.76 7.84
CA LYS A 129 -12.37 5.19 8.85
C LYS A 129 -12.43 6.06 10.10
N VAL A 130 -12.97 5.52 11.19
CA VAL A 130 -13.09 6.20 12.48
C VAL A 130 -11.91 5.82 13.37
N SER A 131 -11.52 6.65 14.33
CA SER A 131 -10.40 6.30 15.23
C SER A 131 -10.77 5.12 16.14
N ALA A 132 -9.81 4.25 16.47
CA ALA A 132 -10.06 3.09 17.33
C ALA A 132 -10.70 3.44 18.68
N GLY A 133 -10.37 4.61 19.24
CA GLY A 133 -10.95 5.12 20.48
C GLY A 133 -12.46 5.40 20.42
N MET A 134 -13.05 5.54 19.23
CA MET A 134 -14.49 5.72 19.08
C MET A 134 -15.26 4.42 18.91
N LEU A 135 -14.61 3.36 18.44
CA LEU A 135 -15.24 2.05 18.23
C LEU A 135 -15.01 1.08 19.39
N CYS A 136 -13.88 1.22 20.09
CA CYS A 136 -13.44 0.32 21.14
C CYS A 136 -13.24 1.06 22.46
N PRO A 137 -14.06 0.83 23.50
CA PRO A 137 -13.87 1.46 24.81
C PRO A 137 -12.68 0.89 25.59
N THR A 138 -12.22 -0.32 25.29
CA THR A 138 -11.03 -0.91 25.92
C THR A 138 -9.90 -1.04 24.91
N LEU A 139 -8.92 -0.14 25.01
CA LEU A 139 -7.70 -0.20 24.21
C LEU A 139 -6.61 -0.86 25.05
N VAL A 140 -6.11 -1.99 24.56
CA VAL A 140 -4.93 -2.64 25.13
C VAL A 140 -3.69 -2.09 24.41
N LYS A 141 -2.80 -1.40 25.12
CA LYS A 141 -1.56 -0.95 24.50
C LYS A 141 -0.69 -2.17 24.21
N PRO A 142 -0.20 -2.36 22.97
CA PRO A 142 0.72 -3.46 22.66
C PRO A 142 1.98 -3.36 23.52
N GLU A 143 2.30 -4.43 24.24
CA GLU A 143 3.57 -4.54 24.95
C GLU A 143 4.71 -4.54 23.94
N MET A 144 5.71 -3.70 24.19
CA MET A 144 6.92 -3.68 23.38
C MET A 144 7.71 -4.96 23.66
N PRO A 145 7.92 -5.82 22.66
CA PRO A 145 8.85 -6.93 22.83
C PRO A 145 10.24 -6.36 23.10
N GLY A 146 11.02 -6.99 23.98
CA GLY A 146 12.42 -6.58 24.24
C GLY A 146 13.28 -6.79 23.00
N ILE A 147 13.34 -5.77 22.14
CA ILE A 147 14.09 -5.75 20.89
C ILE A 147 15.29 -4.82 21.04
N ASN A 148 16.47 -5.30 20.65
CA ASN A 148 17.71 -4.53 20.63
C ASN A 148 17.72 -3.58 19.42
N TYR A 149 16.92 -2.52 19.46
CA TYR A 149 16.89 -1.51 18.42
C TYR A 149 16.61 -0.14 19.04
N GLU A 150 17.52 0.81 18.89
CA GLU A 150 17.27 2.22 19.21
C GLU A 150 16.62 2.92 18.03
N GLY A 151 15.42 3.47 18.23
CA GLY A 151 14.76 4.30 17.22
C GLY A 151 13.26 4.39 17.36
N VAL A 152 12.66 5.14 16.43
CA VAL A 152 11.20 5.32 16.36
C VAL A 152 10.63 4.39 15.31
N ALA A 153 9.70 3.52 15.70
CA ALA A 153 8.93 2.66 14.80
C ALA A 153 7.46 3.11 14.79
N GLU A 154 6.90 3.28 13.59
CA GLU A 154 5.54 3.77 13.38
C GLU A 154 4.74 2.75 12.56
N TYR A 155 3.59 2.36 13.09
CA TYR A 155 2.70 1.40 12.46
C TYR A 155 1.28 1.95 12.42
N LYS A 156 0.61 1.76 11.29
CA LYS A 156 -0.80 2.12 11.09
C LYS A 156 -1.62 0.85 10.97
N VAL A 157 -2.62 0.71 11.82
CA VAL A 157 -3.50 -0.46 11.88
C VAL A 157 -4.88 -0.10 11.39
N LEU A 158 -5.42 -0.95 10.52
CA LEU A 158 -6.82 -0.93 10.11
C LEU A 158 -7.50 -2.18 10.68
N GLY A 159 -8.40 -1.97 11.63
CA GLY A 159 -9.16 -3.05 12.26
C GLY A 159 -10.61 -3.02 11.78
N THR A 160 -11.12 -4.16 11.33
CA THR A 160 -12.55 -4.34 11.02
C THR A 160 -13.25 -5.02 12.19
N VAL A 161 -14.21 -4.34 12.79
CA VAL A 161 -15.03 -4.82 13.90
C VAL A 161 -16.36 -5.34 13.36
N LYS A 162 -16.73 -6.56 13.75
CA LYS A 162 -18.08 -7.13 13.55
C LYS A 162 -18.51 -7.89 14.80
N GLY A 163 -19.73 -7.66 15.27
CA GLY A 163 -20.24 -8.26 16.50
C GLY A 163 -19.42 -7.89 17.74
N GLY A 164 -18.84 -6.69 17.77
CA GLY A 164 -18.05 -6.18 18.90
C GLY A 164 -16.66 -6.82 19.09
N ARG A 165 -16.18 -7.60 18.12
CA ARG A 165 -14.81 -8.13 18.06
C ARG A 165 -14.11 -7.76 16.76
N VAL A 166 -12.80 -7.64 16.82
CA VAL A 166 -11.96 -7.36 15.64
C VAL A 166 -11.82 -8.65 14.82
N VAL A 167 -12.39 -8.66 13.62
CA VAL A 167 -12.44 -9.83 12.72
C VAL A 167 -11.35 -9.79 11.65
N ALA A 168 -10.90 -8.59 11.26
CA ALA A 168 -9.74 -8.41 10.39
C ALA A 168 -8.83 -7.33 10.94
N VAL A 169 -7.52 -7.56 10.85
CA VAL A 169 -6.47 -6.60 11.24
C VAL A 169 -5.50 -6.52 10.07
N GLU A 170 -5.35 -5.32 9.50
CA GLU A 170 -4.32 -5.00 8.51
C GLU A 170 -3.31 -4.04 9.13
N VAL A 171 -2.05 -4.44 9.18
CA VAL A 171 -0.96 -3.60 9.70
C VAL A 171 -0.14 -3.05 8.54
N ALA A 172 -0.19 -1.74 8.35
CA ALA A 172 0.65 -0.99 7.43
C ALA A 172 1.87 -0.43 8.17
N VAL A 173 3.05 -0.69 7.63
CA VAL A 173 4.31 -0.19 8.19
C VAL A 173 4.54 1.22 7.66
N LYS A 174 4.59 2.22 8.55
CA LYS A 174 4.95 3.61 8.19
C LYS A 174 6.45 3.79 8.29
N ARG A 175 6.99 3.47 9.47
CA ARG A 175 8.42 3.49 9.76
C ARG A 175 8.79 2.18 10.43
N GLY A 176 9.40 1.29 9.66
CA GLY A 176 9.81 -0.04 10.11
C GLY A 176 11.16 -0.03 10.83
N VAL A 177 11.41 -1.10 11.56
CA VAL A 177 12.72 -1.42 12.14
C VAL A 177 13.59 -2.08 11.05
N PRO A 178 14.90 -1.78 10.93
CA PRO A 178 15.79 -2.42 9.95
C PRO A 178 15.89 -3.94 10.15
N ASP A 179 15.78 -4.41 11.38
CA ASP A 179 15.73 -5.83 11.70
C ASP A 179 14.38 -6.46 11.36
N ARG A 180 14.39 -7.33 10.35
CA ARG A 180 13.19 -8.07 9.90
C ARG A 180 12.57 -8.94 11.00
N ARG A 181 13.38 -9.44 11.94
CA ARG A 181 12.89 -10.23 13.08
C ARG A 181 12.17 -9.34 14.09
N ALA A 182 12.77 -8.22 14.48
CA ALA A 182 12.18 -7.24 15.39
C ALA A 182 10.89 -6.64 14.80
N GLN A 183 10.89 -6.33 13.51
CA GLN A 183 9.72 -5.84 12.80
C GLN A 183 8.56 -6.85 12.85
N ARG A 184 8.83 -8.14 12.60
CA ARG A 184 7.80 -9.18 12.70
C ARG A 184 7.25 -9.32 14.12
N GLN A 185 8.11 -9.27 15.13
CA GLN A 185 7.69 -9.34 16.53
C GLN A 185 6.78 -8.17 16.92
N LEU A 186 7.11 -6.95 16.48
CA LEU A 186 6.26 -5.77 16.68
C LEU A 186 4.90 -5.91 15.98
N ILE A 187 4.89 -6.34 14.72
CA ILE A 187 3.64 -6.55 13.98
C ILE A 187 2.76 -7.59 14.69
N THR A 188 3.33 -8.72 15.11
CA THR A 188 2.59 -9.75 15.85
C THR A 188 2.10 -9.24 17.21
N ALA A 189 2.89 -8.45 17.94
CA ALA A 189 2.46 -7.85 19.21
C ALA A 189 1.27 -6.89 19.01
N ILE A 190 1.32 -6.06 17.96
CA ILE A 190 0.23 -5.16 17.58
C ILE A 190 -1.01 -5.94 17.19
N GLU A 191 -0.90 -6.96 16.34
CA GLU A 191 -2.03 -7.80 15.93
C GLU A 191 -2.71 -8.49 17.11
N ASN A 192 -1.93 -9.02 18.04
CA ASN A 192 -2.45 -9.67 19.25
C ASN A 192 -3.17 -8.67 20.15
N ALA A 193 -2.57 -7.51 20.42
CA ALA A 193 -3.18 -6.47 21.25
C ALA A 193 -4.49 -5.96 20.64
N VAL A 194 -4.51 -5.73 19.32
CA VAL A 194 -5.69 -5.24 18.61
C VAL A 194 -6.81 -6.27 18.57
N ARG A 195 -6.50 -7.57 18.52
CA ARG A 195 -7.50 -8.65 18.64
C ARG A 195 -8.15 -8.71 20.02
N GLU A 196 -7.47 -8.22 21.05
CA GLU A 196 -7.99 -8.18 22.42
C GLU A 196 -8.90 -6.98 22.67
N TYR A 197 -9.02 -6.05 21.70
CA TYR A 197 -9.91 -4.90 21.82
C TYR A 197 -11.37 -5.36 21.88
N LYS A 198 -12.07 -4.95 22.93
CA LYS A 198 -13.53 -5.03 23.00
C LYS A 198 -14.11 -3.78 22.40
N CYS A 199 -14.89 -3.98 21.34
CA CYS A 199 -15.52 -2.90 20.62
C CYS A 199 -17.04 -2.98 20.79
N THR A 200 -17.70 -1.84 20.90
CA THR A 200 -19.15 -1.75 21.10
C THR A 200 -19.89 -1.45 19.81
N THR A 201 -19.19 -0.88 18.84
CA THR A 201 -19.76 -0.44 17.57
C THR A 201 -19.05 -1.17 16.44
N ASP A 202 -19.83 -1.73 15.52
CA ASP A 202 -19.30 -2.35 14.31
C ASP A 202 -18.85 -1.29 13.31
N GLY A 203 -17.76 -1.56 12.60
CA GLY A 203 -17.16 -0.61 11.69
C GLY A 203 -15.68 -0.87 11.48
N VAL A 204 -15.04 -0.01 10.70
CA VAL A 204 -13.60 -0.09 10.47
C VAL A 204 -12.92 1.08 11.17
N PHE A 205 -11.98 0.75 12.05
CA PHE A 205 -11.16 1.74 12.70
C PHE A 205 -9.77 1.85 12.09
N GLU A 206 -9.21 3.03 12.22
CA GLU A 206 -7.80 3.31 11.98
C GLU A 206 -7.12 3.71 13.29
N GLN A 207 -5.95 3.14 13.57
CA GLN A 207 -5.12 3.49 14.72
C GLN A 207 -3.64 3.52 14.38
N GLU A 208 -2.97 4.57 14.80
CA GLU A 208 -1.53 4.73 14.66
C GLU A 208 -0.83 4.41 15.98
N PHE A 209 0.23 3.61 15.90
CA PHE A 209 1.10 3.26 17.02
C PHE A 209 2.50 3.78 16.75
N VAL A 210 2.99 4.60 17.67
CA VAL A 210 4.37 5.11 17.67
C VAL A 210 5.11 4.45 18.84
N PHE A 211 6.13 3.66 18.52
CA PHE A 211 7.02 3.04 19.49
C PHE A 211 8.35 3.79 19.47
N LYS A 212 8.71 4.36 20.62
CA LYS A 212 10.05 4.88 20.86
C LYS A 212 10.80 3.80 21.61
N ILE A 213 11.83 3.26 21.00
CA ILE A 213 12.64 2.19 21.56
C ILE A 213 14.00 2.83 21.86
N GLU A 214 14.36 2.82 23.15
CA GLU A 214 15.61 3.33 23.71
C GLU A 214 16.46 2.15 24.21
#